data_AF-A0A963GN07-F1
#
_entry.id   AF-A0A963GN07-F1
#
_cell.length_a   1.000
_cell.length_b   1.000
_cell.length_c   1.000
_cell.angle_alpha   90.00
_cell.angle_beta   90.00
_cell.angle_gamma   90.00
#
_symmetry.space_group_name_H-M   'P 1'
#
loop_
_entity.id
_entity.type
_entity.pdbx_description
1 polymer ?
#
loop_
_entity_poly.entity_id
_entity_poly.type
_entity_poly.pdbx_seq_one_letter_code
_entity_poly.pdbx_strand_id
1 'polypeptide(L)'
;MTDKPYPHPHRLTINNLDPESATTDALIAMVRSHCEGEKYPTPEQLIGNLPVVLRALCDHVLTGQATAMDVAYRLASVIDALEGHARPPESARRTH
;
A
#
# COMPACT_ATOMS: atom_id res chain seq x y z
N MET A 1 21.60 -35.75 0.15
CA MET A 1 20.86 -34.81 -0.71
C MET A 1 20.62 -33.57 0.13
N THR A 2 21.28 -32.46 -0.20
CA THR A 2 21.26 -31.23 0.60
C THR A 2 20.01 -30.43 0.24
N ASP A 3 19.10 -30.33 1.20
CA ASP A 3 17.91 -29.49 1.11
C ASP A 3 18.37 -28.02 1.05
N LYS A 4 18.21 -27.38 -0.12
CA LYS A 4 18.54 -25.96 -0.27
C LYS A 4 17.40 -25.18 0.39
N PRO A 5 17.68 -24.29 1.37
CA PRO A 5 16.65 -23.37 1.85
C PRO A 5 16.19 -22.56 0.65
N TYR A 6 14.93 -22.76 0.27
CA TYR A 6 14.27 -21.97 -0.75
C TYR A 6 14.46 -20.51 -0.36
N PRO A 7 15.16 -19.68 -1.14
CA PRO A 7 15.22 -18.26 -0.83
C PRO A 7 13.77 -17.80 -0.83
N HIS A 8 13.29 -17.30 0.31
CA HIS A 8 12.04 -16.57 0.33
C HIS A 8 12.09 -15.60 -0.83
N PRO A 9 11.04 -15.56 -1.69
CA PRO A 9 11.02 -14.63 -2.82
C PRO A 9 11.41 -13.28 -2.26
N HIS A 10 12.43 -12.66 -2.84
CA HIS A 10 12.99 -11.40 -2.34
C HIS A 10 11.82 -10.50 -2.00
N ARG A 11 11.49 -10.41 -0.71
CA ARG A 11 10.48 -9.48 -0.24
C ARG A 11 11.15 -8.16 -0.60
N LEU A 12 10.62 -7.49 -1.62
CA LEU A 12 10.99 -6.12 -1.93
C LEU A 12 10.59 -5.32 -0.69
N THR A 13 11.47 -5.35 0.31
CA THR A 13 11.32 -4.59 1.53
C THR A 13 11.56 -3.14 1.14
N ILE A 14 10.72 -2.26 1.67
CA ILE A 14 10.70 -0.82 1.44
C ILE A 14 12.10 -0.17 1.56
N ASN A 15 13.03 -0.79 2.32
CA ASN A 15 14.44 -0.42 2.46
C ASN A 15 15.32 -0.60 1.19
N ASN A 16 14.82 -1.26 0.14
CA ASN A 16 15.54 -1.46 -1.12
C ASN A 16 15.19 -0.41 -2.18
N LEU A 17 14.28 0.52 -1.88
CA LEU A 17 13.91 1.59 -2.79
C LEU A 17 14.94 2.71 -2.73
N ASP A 18 15.51 3.03 -3.88
CA ASP A 18 16.31 4.23 -4.08
C ASP A 18 15.41 5.48 -3.87
N PRO A 19 15.76 6.39 -2.94
CA PRO A 19 14.96 7.59 -2.66
C PRO A 19 14.83 8.54 -3.86
N GLU A 20 15.74 8.50 -4.84
CA GLU A 20 15.62 9.28 -6.08
C GLU A 20 14.60 8.68 -7.07
N SER A 21 14.36 7.36 -6.96
CA SER A 21 13.41 6.61 -7.79
C SER A 21 12.07 6.35 -7.10
N ALA A 22 11.95 6.69 -5.80
CA ALA A 22 10.77 6.46 -4.97
C ALA A 22 9.67 7.51 -5.23
N THR A 23 9.00 7.40 -6.37
CA THR A 23 7.80 8.21 -6.67
C THR A 23 6.57 7.66 -5.93
N THR A 24 5.58 8.53 -5.68
CA THR A 24 4.28 8.11 -5.11
C THR A 24 3.64 7.00 -5.95
N ASP A 25 3.71 7.09 -7.28
CA ASP A 25 3.17 6.08 -8.20
C ASP A 25 3.88 4.72 -8.06
N ALA A 26 5.21 4.72 -7.87
CA ALA A 26 5.97 3.50 -7.63
C ALA A 26 5.58 2.85 -6.29
N LEU A 27 5.36 3.66 -5.26
CA LEU A 27 4.88 3.17 -3.96
C LEU A 27 3.44 2.63 -4.07
N ILE A 28 2.55 3.30 -4.82
CA ILE A 28 1.20 2.82 -5.09
C ILE A 28 1.22 1.48 -5.83
N ALA A 29 2.07 1.33 -6.86
CA ALA A 29 2.23 0.07 -7.59
C ALA A 29 2.71 -1.05 -6.66
N MET A 30 3.64 -0.75 -5.74
CA MET A 30 4.12 -1.70 -4.75
C MET A 30 3.03 -2.08 -3.73
N VAL A 31 2.24 -1.12 -3.23
CA VAL A 31 1.09 -1.39 -2.37
C VAL A 31 0.11 -2.34 -3.05
N ARG A 32 -0.24 -2.10 -4.32
CA ARG A 32 -1.14 -2.98 -5.10
C ARG A 32 -0.60 -4.40 -5.19
N SER A 33 0.70 -4.58 -5.45
CA SER A 33 1.32 -5.92 -5.48
C SER A 33 1.29 -6.63 -4.13
N HIS A 34 1.35 -5.89 -3.02
CA HIS A 34 1.27 -6.45 -1.67
C HIS A 34 -0.16 -6.77 -1.23
N CYS A 35 -1.16 -6.08 -1.81
CA CYS A 35 -2.58 -6.30 -1.54
C CYS A 35 -3.20 -7.36 -2.45
N GLU A 36 -2.43 -8.02 -3.34
CA GLU A 36 -2.91 -9.15 -4.14
C GLU A 36 -3.40 -10.30 -3.23
N GLY A 37 -4.72 -10.40 -3.07
CA GLY A 37 -5.40 -11.42 -2.27
C GLY A 37 -6.01 -10.94 -0.96
N GLU A 38 -5.77 -9.69 -0.54
CA GLU A 38 -6.44 -9.10 0.62
C GLU A 38 -7.71 -8.36 0.23
N LYS A 39 -8.75 -8.49 1.06
CA LYS A 39 -10.02 -7.80 0.84
C LYS A 39 -9.87 -6.35 1.29
N TYR A 40 -9.83 -5.42 0.33
CA TYR A 40 -9.83 -4.00 0.62
C TYR A 40 -11.03 -3.63 1.52
N PRO A 41 -10.87 -2.69 2.47
CA PRO A 41 -12.00 -2.15 3.21
C PRO A 41 -13.02 -1.50 2.25
N THR A 42 -14.30 -1.52 2.64
CA THR A 42 -15.34 -0.85 1.86
C THR A 42 -15.14 0.67 1.85
N PRO A 43 -15.60 1.40 0.82
CA PRO A 43 -15.44 2.86 0.74
C PRO A 43 -15.96 3.61 1.97
N GLU A 44 -17.09 3.16 2.50
CA GLU A 44 -17.72 3.76 3.68
C GLU A 44 -16.87 3.52 4.94
N GLN A 45 -16.26 2.33 5.06
CA GLN A 45 -15.31 2.03 6.13
C GLN A 45 -14.01 2.81 5.97
N LEU A 46 -13.51 3.00 4.75
CA LEU A 46 -12.29 3.76 4.50
C LEU A 46 -12.49 5.23 4.89
N ILE A 47 -13.55 5.88 4.39
CA ILE A 47 -13.85 7.28 4.68
C ILE A 47 -14.20 7.47 6.16
N GLY A 48 -14.99 6.56 6.74
CA GLY A 48 -15.36 6.62 8.17
C GLY A 48 -14.17 6.47 9.11
N ASN A 49 -13.14 5.71 8.72
CA ASN A 49 -11.94 5.50 9.52
C ASN A 49 -10.76 6.41 9.13
N LEU A 50 -10.86 7.19 8.05
CA LEU A 50 -9.76 8.02 7.55
C LEU A 50 -9.21 8.98 8.61
N PRO A 51 -10.03 9.71 9.40
CA PRO A 51 -9.50 10.56 10.47
C PRO A 51 -8.72 9.79 11.55
N VAL A 52 -9.13 8.54 11.84
CA VAL A 52 -8.46 7.67 12.81
C VAL A 52 -7.11 7.21 12.27
N VAL A 53 -7.07 6.77 11.00
CA VAL A 53 -5.84 6.32 10.33
C VAL A 53 -4.82 7.46 10.23
N LEU A 54 -5.27 8.67 9.87
CA LEU A 54 -4.39 9.84 9.78
C LEU A 54 -3.85 10.26 11.16
N ARG A 55 -4.67 10.22 12.21
CA ARG A 55 -4.20 10.48 13.59
C ARG A 55 -3.17 9.46 14.04
N ALA A 56 -3.42 8.17 13.82
CA ALA A 56 -2.47 7.12 14.15
C ALA A 56 -1.13 7.27 13.40
N LEU A 57 -1.18 7.70 12.14
CA LEU A 57 0.03 8.02 11.37
C LEU A 57 0.78 9.22 11.97
N CYS A 58 0.07 10.29 12.34
CA CYS A 58 0.67 11.43 13.04
C CYS A 58 1.33 11.02 14.35
N ASP A 59 0.64 10.25 15.20
CA ASP A 59 1.18 9.77 16.46
C ASP A 59 2.44 8.92 16.24
N HIS A 60 2.42 8.05 15.22
CA HIS A 60 3.59 7.25 14.85
C HIS A 60 4.78 8.10 14.42
N VAL A 61 4.56 9.16 13.64
CA VAL A 61 5.62 10.14 13.28
C VAL A 61 6.14 10.86 14.52
N LEU A 62 5.24 11.33 15.39
CA LEU A 62 5.61 12.05 16.62
C LEU A 62 6.40 11.19 17.61
N THR A 63 6.23 9.86 17.59
CA THR A 63 7.04 8.93 18.41
C THR A 63 8.49 8.80 17.92
N GLY A 64 8.83 9.32 16.74
CA GLY A 64 10.16 9.21 16.13
C GLY A 64 10.52 7.79 15.68
N GLN A 65 9.56 6.85 15.70
CA GLN A 65 9.76 5.46 15.26
C GLN A 65 9.55 5.28 13.75
N ALA A 66 8.99 6.28 13.06
CA ALA A 66 8.72 6.23 11.63
C ALA A 66 9.88 6.83 10.83
N THR A 67 10.37 6.11 9.82
CA THR A 67 11.24 6.69 8.80
C THR A 67 10.41 7.50 7.79
N ALA A 68 11.06 8.41 7.05
CA ALA A 68 10.40 9.13 5.96
C ALA A 68 9.76 8.18 4.93
N MET A 69 10.39 7.02 4.71
CA MET A 69 9.89 6.01 3.77
C MET A 69 8.69 5.24 4.33
N ASP A 70 8.65 4.95 5.64
CA ASP A 70 7.47 4.34 6.28
C ASP A 70 6.23 5.23 6.14
N VAL A 71 6.42 6.55 6.30
CA VAL A 71 5.37 7.55 6.12
C VAL A 71 4.93 7.63 4.66
N ALA A 72 5.88 7.71 3.73
CA ALA A 72 5.58 7.77 2.29
C ALA A 72 4.81 6.52 1.84
N TYR A 73 5.21 5.33 2.28
CA TYR A 73 4.51 4.08 1.98
C TYR A 73 3.08 4.05 2.54
N ARG A 74 2.90 4.49 3.80
CA ARG A 74 1.56 4.52 4.41
C ARG A 74 0.63 5.53 3.73
N LEU A 75 1.16 6.69 3.34
CA LEU A 75 0.41 7.69 2.57
C LEU A 75 0.03 7.15 1.18
N ALA A 76 0.96 6.50 0.47
CA ALA A 76 0.68 5.88 -0.81
C ALA A 76 -0.44 4.83 -0.71
N SER A 77 -0.49 4.05 0.38
CA SER A 77 -1.57 3.09 0.63
C SER A 77 -2.94 3.77 0.85
N VAL A 78 -2.98 4.90 1.56
CA VAL A 78 -4.21 5.69 1.75
C VAL A 78 -4.67 6.30 0.43
N ILE A 79 -3.74 6.85 -0.36
CA ILE A 79 -4.02 7.41 -1.68
C ILE A 79 -4.56 6.34 -2.63
N ASP A 80 -3.88 5.18 -2.72
CA ASP A 80 -4.32 4.06 -3.56
C ASP A 80 -5.73 3.59 -3.20
N ALA A 81 -6.03 3.48 -1.90
CA ALA A 81 -7.36 3.08 -1.46
C ALA A 81 -8.42 4.13 -1.87
N LEU A 82 -8.13 5.42 -1.71
CA LEU A 82 -9.06 6.51 -2.10
C LEU A 82 -9.24 6.60 -3.61
N GLU A 83 -8.18 6.45 -4.41
CA GLU A 83 -8.20 6.51 -5.87
C GLU A 83 -8.80 5.26 -6.51
N GLY A 84 -8.52 4.08 -5.94
CA GLY A 84 -9.12 2.81 -6.36
C GLY A 84 -10.65 2.84 -6.27
N HIS A 85 -11.21 3.69 -5.41
CA HIS A 85 -12.66 3.96 -5.35
C HIS A 85 -13.15 4.94 -6.42
N ALA A 86 -12.31 5.84 -6.93
CA ALA A 86 -12.66 6.79 -7.98
C ALA A 86 -12.77 6.12 -9.37
N ARG A 87 -12.19 4.92 -9.55
CA ARG A 87 -12.34 4.14 -10.78
C ARG A 87 -13.66 3.35 -10.71
N PRO A 88 -14.68 3.69 -11.52
CA PRO A 88 -15.85 2.83 -11.64
C PRO A 88 -15.40 1.46 -12.12
N PRO A 89 -16.07 0.36 -11.73
CA PRO A 89 -15.83 -0.92 -12.37
C PRO A 89 -16.11 -0.71 -13.86
N GLU A 90 -15.06 -0.80 -14.68
CA GLU A 90 -15.22 -0.82 -16.13
C GLU A 90 -16.26 -1.90 -16.43
N SER A 91 -17.37 -1.39 -16.94
CA SER A 91 -18.58 -2.08 -17.35
C SER A 91 -18.36 -3.55 -17.62
N ALA A 92 -19.17 -4.39 -16.96
CA ALA A 92 -19.44 -5.75 -17.37
C ALA A 92 -19.52 -5.84 -18.91
N ARG A 93 -18.43 -6.28 -19.55
CA ARG A 93 -18.48 -6.74 -20.93
C ARG A 93 -19.17 -8.10 -20.90
N ARG A 94 -20.50 -8.05 -20.78
CA ARG A 94 -21.36 -9.05 -21.42
C ARG A 94 -21.06 -8.93 -22.91
N THR A 95 -20.34 -9.91 -23.43
CA THR A 95 -20.51 -10.33 -24.82
C THR A 95 -20.98 -11.77 -24.75
N HIS A 96 -22.26 -11.90 -25.03
CA HIS A 96 -23.02 -13.12 -25.25
C HIS A 96 -22.79 -13.59 -26.69
#